data_AF-A0A358EIQ1-F1
#
_entry.id   AF-A0A358EIQ1-F1
#
_cell.length_a   1.000
_cell.length_b   1.000
_cell.length_c   1.000
_cell.angle_alpha   90.00
_cell.angle_beta   90.00
_cell.angle_gamma   90.00
#
_symmetry.space_group_name_H-M   'P 1'
#
loop_
_entity.id
_entity.type
_entity.pdbx_description
1 polymer ?
#
loop_
_entity_poly.entity_id
_entity_poly.type
_entity_poly.pdbx_seq_one_letter_code
_entity_poly.pdbx_strand_id
1 'polypeptide(L)'
;MDSIVPQLLLCWVVIFTVINLTFGLSQKIRNAGIVDVLWGFSFCAVANFFALTGEGDETRRIFLAVATSLWSGRLGIYLLMRWKALHPIEDKRYAELRQKWGANANL
;
A
#
# COMPACT_ATOMS: atom_id res chain seq x y z
N MET A 1 -19.50 -20.48 13.53
CA MET A 1 -19.11 -19.36 12.66
C MET A 1 -18.12 -18.55 13.47
N ASP A 2 -16.84 -18.76 13.22
CA ASP A 2 -15.84 -17.89 13.83
C ASP A 2 -16.09 -16.47 13.29
N SER A 3 -16.08 -15.49 14.19
CA SER A 3 -16.36 -14.11 13.79
C SER A 3 -15.29 -13.65 12.80
N ILE A 4 -15.67 -13.00 11.69
CA ILE A 4 -14.73 -12.38 10.74
C ILE A 4 -14.02 -11.15 11.33
N VAL A 5 -14.53 -10.63 12.45
CA VAL A 5 -14.06 -9.40 13.10
C VAL A 5 -12.57 -9.44 13.47
N PRO A 6 -12.00 -10.50 14.09
CA PRO A 6 -10.59 -10.57 14.42
C PRO A 6 -9.69 -10.53 13.18
N GLN A 7 -10.10 -11.15 12.07
CA GLN A 7 -9.35 -11.13 10.81
C GLN A 7 -9.33 -9.72 10.21
N LEU A 8 -10.47 -9.03 10.23
CA LEU A 8 -10.59 -7.63 9.80
C LEU A 8 -9.73 -6.70 10.67
N LEU A 9 -9.77 -6.86 11.99
CA LEU A 9 -8.98 -6.06 12.92
C LEU A 9 -7.48 -6.30 12.73
N LEU A 10 -7.05 -7.56 12.62
CA LEU A 10 -5.66 -7.89 12.35
C LEU A 10 -5.18 -7.26 11.05
N CYS A 11 -5.94 -7.42 9.96
CA CYS A 11 -5.64 -6.84 8.67
C CYS A 11 -5.54 -5.31 8.75
N TRP A 12 -6.50 -4.66 9.41
CA TRP A 12 -6.51 -3.22 9.60
C TRP A 12 -5.29 -2.73 10.39
N VAL A 13 -4.98 -3.35 11.54
CA VAL A 13 -3.83 -2.97 12.38
C VAL A 13 -2.52 -3.13 11.61
N VAL A 14 -2.34 -4.22 10.87
CA VAL A 14 -1.13 -4.48 10.08
C VAL A 14 -0.98 -3.43 8.99
N ILE A 15 -2.01 -3.19 8.17
CA ILE A 15 -1.95 -2.20 7.10
C ILE A 15 -1.75 -0.79 7.64
N PHE A 16 -2.49 -0.41 8.69
CA PHE A 16 -2.33 0.88 9.36
C PHE A 16 -0.89 1.08 9.83
N THR A 17 -0.31 0.07 10.49
CA THR A 17 1.06 0.13 11.01
C THR A 17 2.07 0.27 9.88
N VAL A 18 1.97 -0.56 8.82
CA VAL A 18 2.88 -0.53 7.67
C VAL A 18 2.84 0.83 6.97
N ILE A 19 1.64 1.37 6.72
CA ILE A 19 1.49 2.66 6.04
C ILE A 19 2.05 3.81 6.89
N ASN A 20 1.78 3.83 8.20
CA ASN A 20 2.31 4.88 9.08
C ASN A 20 3.83 4.82 9.24
N LEU A 21 4.41 3.62 9.39
CA LEU A 21 5.86 3.45 9.42
C LEU A 21 6.51 3.90 8.11
N THR A 22 5.89 3.55 6.98
CA THR A 22 6.34 3.97 5.65
C THR A 22 6.24 5.48 5.49
N PHE A 23 5.17 6.09 5.98
CA PHE A 23 4.99 7.54 5.96
C PHE A 23 6.10 8.24 6.77
N GLY A 24 6.39 7.76 7.98
CA GLY A 24 7.49 8.25 8.80
C GLY A 24 8.86 8.09 8.13
N LEU A 25 9.09 6.98 7.42
CA LEU A 25 10.28 6.79 6.60
C LEU A 25 10.32 7.77 5.42
N SER A 26 9.17 7.99 4.76
CA SER A 26 9.02 8.88 3.60
C SER A 26 9.43 10.32 3.93
N GLN A 27 9.14 10.77 5.16
CA GLN A 27 9.57 12.07 5.67
C GLN A 27 11.10 12.15 5.82
N LYS A 28 11.75 11.10 6.33
CA LYS A 28 13.22 11.04 6.48
C LYS A 28 13.95 11.02 5.14
N ILE A 29 13.45 10.25 4.17
CA ILE A 29 14.03 10.17 2.82
C ILE A 29 13.59 11.33 1.91
N ARG A 30 12.72 12.23 2.41
CA ARG A 30 12.12 13.35 1.68
C ARG A 30 11.50 12.94 0.33
N ASN A 31 10.93 11.74 0.27
CA ASN A 31 10.35 11.17 -0.94
C ASN A 31 9.04 10.45 -0.57
N ALA A 32 7.92 11.14 -0.76
CA ALA A 32 6.60 10.62 -0.44
C ALA A 32 6.15 9.47 -1.37
N GLY A 33 6.81 9.28 -2.52
CA GLY A 33 6.43 8.27 -3.50
C GLY A 33 6.55 6.82 -3.01
N ILE A 34 7.35 6.55 -1.98
CA ILE A 34 7.48 5.20 -1.40
C ILE A 34 6.17 4.73 -0.75
N VAL A 35 5.35 5.65 -0.24
CA VAL A 35 4.06 5.34 0.39
C VAL A 35 3.10 4.76 -0.65
N ASP A 36 3.05 5.34 -1.86
CA ASP A 36 2.21 4.85 -2.96
C ASP A 36 2.57 3.41 -3.36
N VAL A 37 3.87 3.09 -3.36
CA VAL A 37 4.36 1.75 -3.70
C VAL A 37 3.80 0.73 -2.72
N LEU A 38 3.99 0.95 -1.41
CA LEU A 38 3.52 0.03 -0.38
C LEU A 38 1.99 0.00 -0.29
N TRP A 39 1.32 1.12 -0.54
CA TRP A 39 -0.13 1.16 -0.65
C TRP A 39 -0.63 0.28 -1.81
N GLY A 40 0.00 0.36 -2.98
CA GLY A 40 -0.31 -0.49 -4.13
C GLY A 40 -0.16 -1.98 -3.80
N PHE A 41 0.94 -2.39 -3.18
CA PHE A 41 1.17 -3.80 -2.81
C PHE A 41 0.26 -4.29 -1.67
N SER A 42 -0.25 -3.39 -0.83
CA SER A 42 -1.12 -3.76 0.29
C SER A 42 -2.39 -4.48 -0.18
N PHE A 43 -2.99 -4.08 -1.31
CA PHE A 43 -4.18 -4.76 -1.85
C PHE A 43 -3.91 -6.22 -2.22
N CYS A 44 -2.74 -6.51 -2.80
CA CYS A 44 -2.30 -7.86 -3.10
C CYS A 44 -2.23 -8.69 -1.82
N ALA A 45 -1.59 -8.14 -0.78
CA ALA A 45 -1.44 -8.81 0.52
C ALA A 45 -2.80 -9.10 1.18
N VAL A 46 -3.71 -8.11 1.21
CA VAL A 46 -5.06 -8.26 1.78
C VAL A 46 -5.87 -9.32 1.03
N ALA A 47 -5.86 -9.29 -0.31
CA ALA A 47 -6.62 -10.24 -1.11
C ALA A 47 -6.14 -11.68 -0.90
N ASN A 48 -4.82 -11.90 -0.86
CA ASN A 48 -4.26 -13.22 -0.57
C ASN A 48 -4.55 -13.68 0.86
N PHE A 49 -4.47 -12.76 1.84
CA PHE A 49 -4.79 -13.08 3.24
C PHE A 49 -6.23 -13.62 3.38
N PHE A 50 -7.23 -12.95 2.78
CA PHE A 50 -8.62 -13.42 2.83
C PHE A 50 -8.89 -14.63 1.91
N ALA A 51 -8.13 -14.80 0.83
CA ALA A 51 -8.21 -16.02 0.05
C ALA A 51 -7.71 -17.25 0.82
N LEU A 52 -6.76 -17.09 1.76
CA LEU A 52 -6.25 -18.20 2.57
C LEU A 52 -7.06 -18.41 3.86
N THR A 53 -7.46 -17.34 4.54
CA THR A 53 -8.06 -17.40 5.88
C THR A 53 -9.57 -17.23 5.92
N GLY A 54 -10.17 -16.75 4.83
CA GLY A 54 -11.61 -16.53 4.75
C GLY A 54 -12.41 -17.82 4.78
N GLU A 55 -13.72 -17.68 4.95
CA GLU A 55 -14.70 -18.75 4.77
C GLU A 55 -15.53 -18.50 3.50
N GLY A 56 -16.27 -19.51 3.04
CA GLY A 56 -17.12 -19.42 1.84
C GLY A 56 -16.50 -20.06 0.60
N ASP A 57 -17.11 -19.79 -0.56
CA ASP A 57 -16.76 -20.44 -1.83
C ASP A 57 -15.29 -20.21 -2.22
N GLU A 58 -14.55 -21.32 -2.33
CA GLU A 58 -13.12 -21.32 -2.62
C GLU A 58 -12.82 -20.73 -4.00
N THR A 59 -13.61 -21.08 -5.02
CA THR A 59 -13.43 -20.60 -6.40
C THR A 59 -13.51 -19.08 -6.47
N ARG A 60 -14.52 -18.48 -5.81
CA ARG A 60 -14.68 -17.02 -5.74
C ARG A 60 -13.52 -16.35 -5.02
N ARG A 61 -13.08 -16.92 -3.89
CA ARG A 61 -11.96 -16.38 -3.10
C ARG A 61 -10.66 -16.36 -3.90
N ILE A 62 -10.34 -17.48 -4.56
CA ILE A 62 -9.14 -17.60 -5.39
C ILE A 62 -9.23 -16.66 -6.59
N PHE A 63 -10.37 -16.61 -7.27
CA PHE A 63 -10.54 -15.73 -8.43
C PHE A 63 -10.35 -14.26 -8.08
N LEU A 64 -10.94 -13.80 -6.97
CA LEU A 64 -10.75 -12.44 -6.47
C LEU A 64 -9.30 -12.18 -6.09
N ALA A 65 -8.65 -13.09 -5.37
CA ALA A 65 -7.24 -12.92 -5.02
C ALA A 65 -6.34 -12.83 -6.25
N VAL A 66 -6.54 -13.66 -7.27
CA VAL A 66 -5.75 -13.61 -8.51
C VAL A 66 -6.01 -12.29 -9.23
N ALA A 67 -7.28 -11.92 -9.45
CA ALA A 67 -7.62 -10.68 -10.14
C ALA A 67 -7.05 -9.44 -9.42
N THR A 68 -7.23 -9.35 -8.11
CA THR A 68 -6.69 -8.26 -7.30
C THR A 68 -5.18 -8.27 -7.28
N SER A 69 -4.53 -9.43 -7.17
CA SER A 69 -3.05 -9.53 -7.18
C SER A 69 -2.45 -9.11 -8.51
N LEU A 70 -3.06 -9.51 -9.64
CA LEU A 70 -2.61 -9.09 -10.97
C LEU A 70 -2.74 -7.58 -11.15
N TRP A 71 -3.88 -7.01 -10.74
CA TRP A 71 -4.11 -5.57 -10.84
C TRP A 71 -3.20 -4.76 -9.91
N SER A 72 -3.20 -5.08 -8.62
CA SER A 72 -2.46 -4.34 -7.60
C SER A 72 -0.97 -4.58 -7.69
N GLY A 73 -0.53 -5.80 -8.02
CA GLY A 73 0.85 -6.12 -8.29
C GLY A 73 1.40 -5.36 -9.49
N ARG A 74 0.65 -5.32 -10.61
CA ARG A 74 1.03 -4.48 -11.77
C ARG A 74 1.16 -3.00 -11.39
N LEU A 75 0.23 -2.47 -10.61
CA LEU A 75 0.27 -1.08 -10.14
C LEU A 75 1.45 -0.82 -9.20
N GLY A 76 1.67 -1.67 -8.20
CA GLY A 76 2.77 -1.57 -7.24
C GLY A 76 4.14 -1.67 -7.92
N ILE A 77 4.30 -2.58 -8.89
CA ILE A 77 5.51 -2.70 -9.70
C ILE A 77 5.74 -1.43 -10.53
N TYR A 78 4.71 -0.90 -11.19
CA TYR A 78 4.81 0.35 -11.96
C TYR A 78 5.26 1.53 -11.08
N LEU A 79 4.66 1.66 -9.90
CA LEU A 79 5.02 2.70 -8.93
C LEU A 79 6.45 2.51 -8.41
N LEU A 80 6.86 1.27 -8.11
CA LEU A 80 8.22 0.95 -7.67
C LEU A 80 9.27 1.29 -8.74
N MET A 81 9.00 0.91 -10.00
CA MET A 81 9.87 1.23 -11.13
C MET A 81 9.99 2.75 -11.31
N ARG A 82 8.88 3.47 -11.24
CA ARG A 82 8.86 4.94 -11.31
C ARG A 82 9.67 5.56 -10.17
N TRP A 83 9.41 5.13 -8.94
CA TRP A 83 10.10 5.62 -7.75
C TRP A 83 11.61 5.40 -7.84
N LYS A 84 12.04 4.20 -8.26
CA LYS A 84 13.45 3.84 -8.44
C LYS A 84 14.12 4.65 -9.55
N ALA A 85 13.42 4.91 -10.65
CA ALA A 85 13.96 5.68 -11.78
C ALA A 85 14.18 7.17 -11.42
N LEU A 86 13.35 7.72 -10.55
CA LEU A 86 13.45 9.11 -10.09
C LEU A 86 14.43 9.28 -8.92
N HIS A 87 14.61 8.24 -8.09
CA HIS A 87 15.50 8.29 -6.95
C HIS A 87 16.96 8.65 -7.37
N PRO A 88 17.61 9.63 -6.71
CA PRO A 88 17.28 10.25 -5.41
C PRO A 88 16.39 11.50 -5.48
N ILE A 89 15.97 11.91 -6.68
CA ILE A 89 15.13 13.10 -6.87
C ILE A 89 13.68 12.73 -6.54
N GLU A 90 13.02 13.56 -5.72
CA GLU A 90 11.60 13.39 -5.45
C GLU A 90 10.77 13.69 -6.71
N ASP A 91 9.71 12.91 -6.92
CA ASP A 91 8.76 13.15 -8.01
C ASP A 91 8.21 14.58 -7.95
N LYS A 92 8.18 15.27 -9.10
CA LYS A 92 7.74 16.66 -9.22
C LYS A 92 6.38 16.91 -8.57
N ARG A 93 5.46 15.94 -8.66
CA ARG A 93 4.13 16.04 -8.03
C ARG A 93 4.25 16.25 -6.51
N TYR A 94 5.13 15.50 -5.86
CA TYR A 94 5.34 15.57 -4.42
C TYR A 94 6.17 16.79 -4.01
N ALA A 95 7.16 17.15 -4.83
CA ALA A 95 7.95 18.35 -4.62
C ALA A 95 7.09 19.63 -4.69
N GLU A 96 6.18 19.74 -5.67
CA GLU A 96 5.26 20.87 -5.81
C GLU A 96 4.27 20.94 -4.65
N LEU A 97 3.73 19.79 -4.20
CA LEU A 97 2.87 19.75 -3.02
C LEU A 97 3.61 20.20 -1.76
N ARG A 98 4.85 19.73 -1.56
CA ARG A 98 5.69 20.15 -0.45
C ARG A 98 5.99 21.65 -0.50
N GLN A 99 6.25 22.19 -1.69
CA GLN A 99 6.46 23.63 -1.86
C GLN A 99 5.19 24.43 -1.55
N LYS A 100 4.02 23.97 -2.00
CA LYS A 100 2.72 24.61 -1.73
C LYS A 100 2.37 24.58 -0.24
N TRP A 101 2.68 23.49 0.45
CA TRP A 101 2.34 23.31 1.86
C TRP A 101 3.38 23.89 2.82
N GLY A 102 4.62 24.11 2.35
CA GLY A 102 5.65 24.82 3.09
C GLY A 102 5.91 24.24 4.48
N ALA A 103 5.75 25.06 5.53
CA ALA A 103 5.93 24.66 6.92
C ALA A 103 4.94 23.57 7.38
N ASN A 104 3.76 23.48 6.76
CA ASN A 104 2.75 22.48 7.10
C ASN A 104 3.00 21.11 6.44
N ALA A 105 4.00 21.00 5.57
CA ALA A 105 4.29 19.75 4.86
C ALA A 105 4.92 18.66 5.76
N ASN A 106 5.37 19.03 6.97
CA ASN A 106 6.00 18.13 7.94
C ASN A 106 5.13 17.95 9.21
N LEU A 107 3.90 18.49 9.24
CA LEU A 107 2.95 18.34 10.34
C LEU A 107 2.25 16.97 10.28
#